data_AF-A0A848J2U8-F1
#
_entry.id   AF-A0A848J2U8-F1
#
_cell.length_a   1.000
_cell.length_b   1.000
_cell.length_c   1.000
_cell.angle_alpha   90.00
_cell.angle_beta   90.00
_cell.angle_gamma   90.00
#
_symmetry.space_group_name_H-M   'P 1'
#
loop_
_entity.id
_entity.type
_entity.pdbx_description
1 polymer ?
#
loop_
_entity_poly.entity_id
_entity_poly.type
_entity_poly.pdbx_seq_one_letter_code
_entity_poly.pdbx_strand_id
1 'polypeptide(L)'
;MRKLLLSGILLMLVFQVNLFAQTEAEIIMDMFKLEKKAAMADFMALSEGQAITFWELYDAYEIERKDLSKKRISLLNEYADNYSTLNAEKVDKMVNEMINIQKSDLALRTKYYKKIKKSLGAEIAGRFFQAEDAINTIVKSALYDDLPLIPSN
;
A
#
# COMPACT_ATOMS: atom_id res chain seq x y z
N MET A 1 -8.45 -19.38 11.19
CA MET A 1 -9.54 -18.53 11.71
C MET A 1 -9.06 -17.15 12.18
N ARG A 2 -7.94 -17.00 12.90
CA ARG A 2 -7.37 -15.66 13.23
C ARG A 2 -6.94 -14.81 12.01
N LYS A 3 -6.41 -15.43 10.94
CA LYS A 3 -5.97 -14.73 9.71
C LYS A 3 -7.10 -14.09 8.88
N LEU A 4 -8.36 -14.50 9.10
CA LEU A 4 -9.52 -13.97 8.38
C LEU A 4 -10.08 -12.68 9.02
N LEU A 5 -9.78 -12.43 10.30
CA LEU A 5 -10.26 -11.26 11.02
C LEU A 5 -9.50 -9.98 10.62
N LEU A 6 -8.19 -10.07 10.39
CA LEU A 6 -7.36 -8.94 9.93
C LEU A 6 -7.72 -8.47 8.50
N SER A 7 -8.07 -9.41 7.62
CA SER A 7 -8.53 -9.07 6.27
C SER A 7 -9.87 -8.33 6.26
N GLY A 8 -10.72 -8.54 7.28
CA GLY A 8 -12.01 -7.86 7.43
C GLY A 8 -11.89 -6.45 8.01
N ILE A 9 -10.95 -6.24 8.94
CA ILE A 9 -10.70 -4.92 9.55
C ILE A 9 -10.01 -3.98 8.54
N LEU A 10 -9.02 -4.49 7.80
CA LEU A 10 -8.31 -3.71 6.78
C LEU A 10 -9.24 -3.32 5.61
N LEU A 11 -10.23 -4.14 5.27
CA LEU A 11 -11.27 -3.81 4.27
C LEU A 11 -12.26 -2.76 4.79
N MET A 12 -12.67 -2.86 6.07
CA MET A 12 -13.66 -1.95 6.66
C MET A 12 -13.17 -0.50 6.78
N LEU A 13 -11.87 -0.28 6.97
CA LEU A 13 -11.29 1.06 7.11
C LEU A 13 -11.22 1.84 5.78
N VAL A 14 -11.17 1.15 4.64
CA VAL A 14 -11.14 1.78 3.30
C VAL A 14 -12.53 2.32 2.92
N PHE A 15 -13.60 1.80 3.51
CA PHE A 15 -14.99 2.16 3.21
C PHE A 15 -15.49 3.47 3.84
N GLN A 16 -14.75 4.07 4.79
CA GLN A 16 -15.24 5.22 5.58
C GLN A 16 -14.82 6.60 5.06
N VAL A 17 -14.20 6.70 3.87
CA VAL A 17 -13.61 7.97 3.38
C VAL A 17 -14.65 8.96 2.81
N ASN A 18 -15.94 8.58 2.80
CA ASN A 18 -17.02 9.50 2.47
C ASN A 18 -17.67 10.01 3.76
N LEU A 19 -17.18 11.13 4.33
CA LEU A 19 -18.02 12.30 4.71
C LEU A 19 -17.42 13.33 5.71
N PHE A 20 -16.26 13.17 6.38
CA PHE A 20 -15.71 14.26 7.24
C PHE A 20 -14.16 14.33 7.22
N ALA A 21 -13.61 15.46 6.72
CA ALA A 21 -12.49 15.40 5.75
C ALA A 21 -11.07 15.84 6.19
N GLN A 22 -10.72 16.01 7.48
CA GLN A 22 -9.31 16.24 7.84
C GLN A 22 -8.85 15.51 9.10
N THR A 23 -9.56 15.65 10.21
CA THR A 23 -9.21 14.97 11.46
C THR A 23 -9.48 13.46 11.37
N GLU A 24 -10.60 13.04 10.80
CA GLU A 24 -10.94 11.61 10.68
C GLU A 24 -10.06 10.90 9.64
N ALA A 25 -9.73 11.57 8.52
CA ALA A 25 -8.83 11.01 7.52
C ALA A 25 -7.41 10.78 8.07
N GLU A 26 -6.88 11.71 8.86
CA GLU A 26 -5.59 11.54 9.53
C GLU A 26 -5.63 10.40 10.55
N ILE A 27 -6.70 10.31 11.34
CA ILE A 27 -6.91 9.21 12.30
C ILE A 27 -6.97 7.85 11.57
N ILE A 28 -7.73 7.75 10.47
CA ILE A 28 -7.82 6.53 9.65
C ILE A 28 -6.46 6.15 9.07
N MET A 29 -5.69 7.14 8.58
CA MET A 29 -4.34 6.90 8.08
C MET A 29 -3.38 6.41 9.17
N ASP A 30 -3.48 6.94 10.38
CA ASP A 30 -2.65 6.51 11.51
C ASP A 30 -3.05 5.13 12.03
N MET A 31 -4.35 4.83 12.08
CA MET A 31 -4.86 3.48 12.36
C MET A 31 -4.35 2.48 11.32
N PHE A 32 -4.43 2.81 10.04
CA PHE A 32 -3.92 1.97 8.97
C PHE A 32 -2.42 1.69 9.12
N LYS A 33 -1.61 2.71 9.45
CA LYS A 33 -0.17 2.50 9.70
C LYS A 33 0.06 1.54 10.87
N LEU A 34 -0.69 1.71 11.95
CA LEU A 34 -0.58 0.85 13.14
C LEU A 34 -0.94 -0.60 12.80
N GLU A 35 -2.06 -0.84 12.13
CA GLU A 35 -2.50 -2.17 11.72
C GLU A 35 -1.53 -2.81 10.72
N LYS A 36 -1.04 -2.02 9.75
CA LYS A 36 -0.02 -2.49 8.81
C LYS A 36 1.25 -2.93 9.55
N LYS A 37 1.70 -2.14 10.53
CA LYS A 37 2.88 -2.47 11.34
C LYS A 37 2.64 -3.75 12.16
N ALA A 38 1.46 -3.92 12.74
CA ALA A 38 1.09 -5.16 13.44
C ALA A 38 1.07 -6.37 12.50
N ALA A 39 0.45 -6.24 11.32
CA ALA A 39 0.45 -7.30 10.31
C ALA A 39 1.89 -7.68 9.89
N MET A 40 2.76 -6.68 9.65
CA MET A 40 4.17 -6.92 9.35
C MET A 40 4.87 -7.68 10.48
N ALA A 41 4.64 -7.29 11.74
CA ALA A 41 5.23 -7.96 12.90
C ALA A 41 4.87 -9.47 12.94
N ASP A 42 3.61 -9.81 12.66
CA ASP A 42 3.13 -11.20 12.62
C ASP A 42 3.85 -12.05 11.55
N PHE A 43 4.32 -11.43 10.46
CA PHE A 43 5.04 -12.13 9.41
C PHE A 43 6.54 -12.30 9.68
N MET A 44 7.16 -11.40 10.46
CA MET A 44 8.62 -11.26 10.45
C MET A 44 9.37 -12.22 11.38
N ALA A 45 8.72 -12.76 12.42
CA ALA A 45 9.28 -13.74 13.37
C ALA A 45 10.70 -13.38 13.84
N LEU A 46 10.88 -12.13 14.28
CA LEU A 46 12.18 -11.55 14.63
C LEU A 46 12.59 -11.90 16.07
N SER A 47 13.88 -12.10 16.30
CA SER A 47 14.44 -12.03 17.64
C SER A 47 14.55 -10.57 18.11
N GLU A 48 14.71 -10.36 19.42
CA GLU A 48 14.87 -9.01 20.00
C GLU A 48 16.01 -8.22 19.35
N GLY A 49 17.15 -8.85 19.09
CA GLY A 49 18.31 -8.21 18.44
C GLY A 49 18.07 -7.86 16.97
N GLN A 50 17.23 -8.60 16.26
CA GLN A 50 16.90 -8.34 14.85
C GLN A 50 15.83 -7.26 14.71
N ALA A 51 14.93 -7.16 15.69
CA ALA A 51 13.78 -6.26 15.65
C ALA A 51 14.19 -4.79 15.54
N ILE A 52 15.22 -4.37 16.28
CA ILE A 52 15.69 -2.97 16.29
C ILE A 52 16.09 -2.53 14.87
N THR A 53 17.02 -3.26 14.25
CA THR A 53 17.50 -2.95 12.90
C THR A 53 16.41 -3.10 11.85
N PHE A 54 15.51 -4.09 12.00
CA PHE A 54 14.42 -4.27 11.06
C PHE A 54 13.46 -3.09 11.07
N TRP A 55 13.00 -2.68 12.26
CA TRP A 55 12.01 -1.61 12.39
C TRP A 55 12.57 -0.26 11.97
N GLU A 56 13.86 0.01 12.19
CA GLU A 56 14.52 1.20 11.65
C GLU A 56 14.46 1.24 10.11
N LEU A 57 14.78 0.12 9.44
CA LEU A 57 14.70 0.03 7.99
C LEU A 57 13.25 0.07 7.48
N TYR A 58 12.31 -0.52 8.22
CA TYR A 58 10.90 -0.54 7.86
C TYR A 58 10.24 0.84 7.99
N ASP A 59 10.55 1.58 9.04
CA ASP A 59 10.00 2.93 9.25
C ASP A 59 10.54 3.88 8.16
N ALA A 60 11.80 3.74 7.75
CA ALA A 60 12.36 4.46 6.60
C ALA A 60 11.66 4.09 5.27
N TYR A 61 11.31 2.81 5.09
CA TYR A 61 10.51 2.35 3.95
C TYR A 61 9.12 3.00 3.93
N GLU A 62 8.42 3.02 5.06
CA GLU A 62 7.07 3.60 5.18
C GLU A 62 7.04 5.10 4.88
N ILE A 63 8.08 5.84 5.29
CA ILE A 63 8.23 7.26 4.95
C ILE A 63 8.28 7.45 3.43
N GLU A 64 9.13 6.70 2.72
CA GLU A 64 9.24 6.79 1.26
C GLU A 64 7.97 6.26 0.54
N ARG A 65 7.34 5.20 1.06
CA ARG A 65 6.12 4.60 0.48
C ARG A 65 4.91 5.54 0.53
N LYS A 66 4.85 6.42 1.54
CA LYS A 66 3.72 7.35 1.73
C LYS A 66 3.45 8.18 0.48
N ASP A 67 4.47 8.66 -0.20
CA ASP A 67 4.31 9.49 -1.40
C ASP A 67 3.73 8.70 -2.58
N LEU A 68 4.12 7.43 -2.73
CA LEU A 68 3.53 6.54 -3.75
C LEU A 68 2.06 6.26 -3.47
N SER A 69 1.68 6.15 -2.20
CA SER A 69 0.29 5.94 -1.80
C SER A 69 -0.58 7.16 -2.10
N LYS A 70 -0.08 8.37 -1.83
CA LYS A 70 -0.76 9.62 -2.18
C LYS A 70 -0.97 9.75 -3.69
N LYS A 71 0.07 9.48 -4.50
CA LYS A 71 -0.04 9.50 -5.97
C LYS A 71 -1.10 8.54 -6.48
N ARG A 72 -1.13 7.31 -5.93
CA ARG A 72 -2.15 6.32 -6.29
C ARG A 72 -3.56 6.81 -5.98
N ILE A 73 -3.81 7.28 -4.77
CA ILE A 73 -5.13 7.79 -4.38
C ILE A 73 -5.55 8.97 -5.27
N SER A 74 -4.63 9.91 -5.51
CA SER A 74 -4.89 11.05 -6.39
C SER A 74 -5.30 10.64 -7.80
N LEU A 75 -4.60 9.65 -8.38
CA LEU A 75 -4.90 9.15 -9.73
C LEU A 75 -6.25 8.43 -9.79
N LEU A 76 -6.61 7.67 -8.74
CA LEU A 76 -7.91 7.00 -8.67
C LEU A 76 -9.06 8.01 -8.45
N ASN A 77 -8.83 9.09 -7.70
CA ASN A 77 -9.80 10.17 -7.58
C ASN A 77 -9.97 10.91 -8.91
N GLU A 78 -8.87 11.23 -9.61
CA GLU A 78 -8.93 11.83 -10.96
C GLU A 78 -9.74 10.94 -11.91
N TYR A 79 -9.60 9.62 -11.79
CA TYR A 79 -10.40 8.65 -12.55
C TYR A 79 -11.88 8.72 -12.23
N ALA A 80 -12.24 8.66 -10.95
CA ALA A 80 -13.63 8.72 -10.52
C ALA A 80 -14.29 10.04 -10.97
N ASP A 81 -13.62 11.17 -10.75
CA ASP A 81 -14.13 12.51 -11.06
C ASP A 81 -14.32 12.75 -12.57
N ASN A 82 -13.47 12.14 -13.40
CA ASN A 82 -13.50 12.32 -14.85
C ASN A 82 -14.17 11.17 -15.61
N TYR A 83 -14.68 10.15 -14.92
CA TYR A 83 -15.12 8.88 -15.52
C TYR A 83 -16.07 9.06 -16.71
N SER A 84 -17.06 9.96 -16.59
CA SER A 84 -18.05 10.25 -17.64
C SER A 84 -17.51 11.01 -18.85
N THR A 85 -16.29 11.55 -18.76
CA THR A 85 -15.63 12.36 -19.79
C THR A 85 -14.28 11.79 -20.22
N LEU A 86 -14.05 10.50 -19.94
CA LEU A 86 -12.85 9.81 -20.39
C LEU A 86 -12.79 9.79 -21.92
N ASN A 87 -11.61 10.05 -22.44
CA ASN A 87 -11.28 9.93 -23.86
C ASN A 87 -9.94 9.20 -24.00
N ALA A 88 -9.55 8.86 -25.22
CA ALA A 88 -8.35 8.07 -25.47
C ALA A 88 -7.07 8.70 -24.88
N GLU A 89 -6.92 10.03 -24.97
CA GLU A 89 -5.76 10.75 -24.43
C GLU A 89 -5.69 10.68 -22.90
N LYS A 90 -6.82 10.93 -22.22
CA LYS A 90 -6.91 10.83 -20.76
C LYS A 90 -6.63 9.41 -20.29
N VAL A 91 -7.21 8.41 -20.95
CA VAL A 91 -6.99 6.99 -20.63
C VAL A 91 -5.51 6.64 -20.76
N ASP A 92 -4.86 7.00 -21.86
CA ASP A 92 -3.43 6.70 -22.07
C ASP A 92 -2.55 7.37 -21.01
N LYS A 93 -2.79 8.66 -20.71
CA LYS A 93 -2.07 9.38 -19.66
C LYS A 93 -2.20 8.67 -18.30
N MET A 94 -3.41 8.29 -17.91
CA MET A 94 -3.69 7.69 -16.62
C MET A 94 -3.10 6.29 -16.49
N VAL A 95 -3.17 5.48 -17.56
CA VAL A 95 -2.53 4.17 -17.62
C VAL A 95 -1.01 4.31 -17.48
N ASN A 96 -0.40 5.27 -18.18
CA ASN A 96 1.02 5.55 -18.07
C ASN A 96 1.44 5.97 -16.65
N GLU A 97 0.63 6.81 -15.99
CA GLU A 97 0.88 7.20 -14.60
C GLU A 97 0.75 6.01 -13.64
N MET A 98 -0.28 5.17 -13.82
CA MET A 98 -0.45 3.94 -13.05
C MET A 98 0.75 2.99 -13.21
N ILE A 99 1.24 2.80 -14.43
CA ILE A 99 2.45 2.00 -14.72
C ILE A 99 3.65 2.56 -13.97
N ASN A 100 3.85 3.88 -13.97
CA ASN A 100 4.97 4.52 -13.28
C ASN A 100 4.89 4.37 -11.75
N ILE A 101 3.69 4.45 -11.18
CA ILE A 101 3.46 4.19 -9.76
C ILE A 101 3.81 2.74 -9.42
N GLN A 102 3.38 1.77 -10.23
CA GLN A 102 3.69 0.36 -10.00
C GLN A 102 5.18 0.04 -10.11
N LYS A 103 5.86 0.60 -11.11
CA LYS A 103 7.33 0.48 -11.25
C LYS A 103 8.05 1.05 -10.02
N SER A 104 7.62 2.22 -9.55
CA SER A 104 8.22 2.88 -8.39
C SER A 104 8.00 2.09 -7.09
N ASP A 105 6.81 1.51 -6.91
CA ASP A 105 6.50 0.64 -5.76
C ASP A 105 7.40 -0.60 -5.72
N LEU A 106 7.53 -1.30 -6.86
CA LEU A 106 8.41 -2.45 -6.97
C LEU A 106 9.87 -2.07 -6.75
N ALA A 107 10.33 -0.95 -7.31
CA ALA A 107 11.68 -0.45 -7.12
C ALA A 107 11.96 -0.15 -5.65
N LEU A 108 11.00 0.46 -4.94
CA LEU A 108 11.11 0.78 -3.52
C LEU A 108 11.19 -0.50 -2.67
N ARG A 109 10.29 -1.47 -2.88
CA ARG A 109 10.33 -2.76 -2.17
C ARG A 109 11.63 -3.52 -2.46
N THR A 110 12.13 -3.45 -3.70
CA THR A 110 13.42 -4.05 -4.09
C THR A 110 14.60 -3.36 -3.39
N LYS A 111 14.60 -2.04 -3.29
CA LYS A 111 15.62 -1.25 -2.56
C LYS A 111 15.68 -1.68 -1.10
N TYR A 112 14.54 -1.80 -0.43
CA TYR A 112 14.49 -2.18 0.98
C TYR A 112 14.75 -3.66 1.22
N TYR A 113 14.32 -4.56 0.32
CA TYR A 113 14.77 -5.94 0.33
C TYR A 113 16.30 -6.05 0.33
N LYS A 114 16.99 -5.31 -0.55
CA LYS A 114 18.47 -5.32 -0.60
C LYS A 114 19.10 -4.79 0.69
N LYS A 115 18.57 -3.71 1.26
CA LYS A 115 19.04 -3.15 2.54
C LYS A 115 18.86 -4.14 3.69
N ILE A 116 17.66 -4.70 3.84
CA ILE A 116 17.33 -5.68 4.88
C ILE A 116 18.18 -6.94 4.71
N LYS A 117 18.34 -7.43 3.47
CA LYS A 117 19.18 -8.61 3.18
C LYS A 117 20.61 -8.39 3.63
N LYS A 118 21.16 -7.19 3.41
CA LYS A 118 22.52 -6.84 3.83
C LYS A 118 22.68 -6.83 5.35
N SER A 119 21.69 -6.35 6.10
CA SER A 119 21.79 -6.20 7.56
C SER A 119 21.33 -7.44 8.34
N LEU A 120 20.35 -8.17 7.83
CA LEU A 120 19.59 -9.19 8.58
C LEU A 120 19.48 -10.54 7.84
N GLY A 121 20.08 -10.65 6.66
CA GLY A 121 20.09 -11.90 5.88
C GLY A 121 18.87 -12.07 4.97
N ALA A 122 18.98 -13.06 4.08
CA ALA A 122 18.03 -13.26 2.99
C ALA A 122 16.63 -13.70 3.46
N GLU A 123 16.54 -14.46 4.55
CA GLU A 123 15.26 -14.95 5.07
C GLU A 123 14.36 -13.82 5.57
N ILE A 124 14.91 -12.92 6.40
CA ILE A 124 14.18 -11.75 6.93
C ILE A 124 13.78 -10.83 5.78
N ALA A 125 14.69 -10.60 4.83
CA ALA A 125 14.39 -9.80 3.65
C ALA A 125 13.28 -10.42 2.79
N GLY A 126 13.28 -11.74 2.63
CA GLY A 126 12.25 -12.48 1.92
C GLY A 126 10.88 -12.36 2.59
N ARG A 127 10.82 -12.52 3.92
CA ARG A 127 9.59 -12.33 4.71
C ARG A 127 9.04 -10.93 4.56
N PHE A 128 9.89 -9.91 4.65
CA PHE A 128 9.51 -8.52 4.38
C PHE A 128 8.87 -8.35 3.01
N PHE A 129 9.56 -8.83 1.96
CA PHE A 129 9.08 -8.65 0.60
C PHE A 129 7.74 -9.34 0.36
N GLN A 130 7.58 -10.56 0.88
CA GLN A 130 6.34 -11.33 0.79
C GLN A 130 5.19 -10.65 1.55
N ALA A 131 5.44 -10.18 2.78
CA ALA A 131 4.43 -9.51 3.58
C ALA A 131 3.98 -8.19 2.94
N GLU A 132 4.92 -7.38 2.44
CA GLU A 132 4.58 -6.15 1.71
C GLU A 132 3.80 -6.41 0.42
N ASP A 133 4.14 -7.47 -0.32
CA ASP A 133 3.40 -7.84 -1.54
C ASP A 133 1.96 -8.25 -1.23
N ALA A 134 1.75 -9.03 -0.17
CA ALA A 134 0.42 -9.42 0.30
C ALA A 134 -0.41 -8.21 0.76
N ILE A 135 0.17 -7.33 1.59
CA ILE A 135 -0.51 -6.11 2.06
C ILE A 135 -0.87 -5.21 0.88
N ASN A 136 0.08 -4.97 -0.04
CA ASN A 136 -0.17 -4.16 -1.23
C ASN A 136 -1.29 -4.73 -2.11
N THR A 137 -1.38 -6.06 -2.22
CA THR A 137 -2.45 -6.72 -2.96
C THR A 137 -3.81 -6.48 -2.32
N ILE A 138 -3.92 -6.63 -0.99
CA ILE A 138 -5.17 -6.39 -0.26
C ILE A 138 -5.61 -4.93 -0.41
N VAL A 139 -4.68 -3.98 -0.21
CA VAL A 139 -4.97 -2.55 -0.36
C VAL A 139 -5.41 -2.21 -1.78
N LYS A 140 -4.73 -2.73 -2.80
CA LYS A 140 -5.16 -2.53 -4.20
C LYS A 140 -6.56 -3.09 -4.43
N SER A 141 -6.82 -4.32 -3.98
CA SER A 141 -8.14 -4.94 -4.13
C SER A 141 -9.23 -4.04 -3.54
N ALA A 142 -9.04 -3.53 -2.32
CA ALA A 142 -9.99 -2.63 -1.68
C ALA A 142 -10.17 -1.31 -2.43
N LEU A 143 -9.11 -0.77 -3.03
CA LEU A 143 -9.18 0.48 -3.81
C LEU A 143 -9.89 0.32 -5.15
N TYR A 144 -9.85 -0.87 -5.76
CA TYR A 144 -10.45 -1.12 -7.08
C TYR A 144 -11.85 -1.72 -7.00
N ASP A 145 -12.31 -2.16 -5.82
CA ASP A 145 -13.58 -2.88 -5.65
C ASP A 145 -14.79 -2.09 -6.18
N ASP A 146 -14.81 -0.78 -5.94
CA ASP A 146 -15.89 0.12 -6.35
C ASP A 146 -15.58 0.94 -7.61
N LEU A 147 -14.41 0.75 -8.23
CA LEU A 147 -14.02 1.56 -9.39
C LEU A 147 -14.59 0.97 -10.68
N PRO A 148 -15.39 1.74 -11.44
CA PRO A 148 -15.95 1.25 -12.69
C PRO A 148 -14.82 1.01 -13.71
N LEU A 149 -14.92 -0.05 -14.51
CA LEU A 149 -13.94 -0.33 -15.56
C LEU A 149 -14.06 0.69 -16.70
N ILE A 150 -12.97 0.91 -17.44
CA ILE A 150 -12.98 1.79 -18.61
C ILE A 150 -14.10 1.33 -19.57
N PRO A 151 -14.99 2.24 -20.03
CA PRO A 151 -16.10 1.87 -20.91
C PRO A 151 -15.64 1.22 -22.21
N SER A 152 -16.33 0.16 -22.62
CA SER A 152 -16.23 -0.42 -23.96
C SER A 152 -17.17 0.36 -24.88
N ASN A 153 -16.69 1.42 -25.51
CA ASN A 153 -17.46 2.16 -26.50
C ASN A 153 -17.76 1.28 -27.73
#